data_AF-A0A6A2Z8C0-F1
#
_entry.id   AF-A0A6A2Z8C0-F1
#
_cell.length_a   1.000
_cell.length_b   1.000
_cell.length_c   1.000
_cell.angle_alpha   90.00
_cell.angle_beta   90.00
_cell.angle_gamma   90.00
#
_symmetry.space_group_name_H-M   'P 1'
#
loop_
_entity.id
_entity.type
_entity.pdbx_description
1 polymer ?
#
loop_
_entity_poly.entity_id
_entity_poly.type
_entity_poly.pdbx_seq_one_letter_code
_entity_poly.pdbx_strand_id
1 'polypeptide(L)'
;MKVGDLCFFYHSGATARRVVGVVSVVKKWYAEDSDLNSEALVDVKAVGEMRRQVDLKDMKQDGELKGFIMFRQQRLSVLPVAEKVWERICELENGFEGDGFDIGKDGGDDAGV
;
A
#
# COMPACT_ATOMS: atom_id res chain seq x y z
N MET A 1 -0.67 11.86 6.99
CA MET A 1 -0.61 10.55 7.67
C MET A 1 -0.95 10.73 9.13
N LYS A 2 -1.82 9.88 9.67
CA LYS A 2 -2.22 9.77 11.07
C LYS A 2 -1.86 8.38 11.58
N VAL A 3 -1.75 8.23 12.90
CA VAL A 3 -1.57 6.91 13.52
C VAL A 3 -2.74 6.00 13.12
N GLY A 4 -2.42 4.80 12.66
CA GLY A 4 -3.39 3.83 12.14
C GLY A 4 -3.59 3.88 10.62
N ASP A 5 -3.12 4.91 9.91
CA ASP A 5 -3.18 4.93 8.45
C ASP A 5 -2.39 3.75 7.87
N LEU A 6 -3.01 3.00 6.95
CA LEU A 6 -2.36 1.93 6.21
C LEU A 6 -1.63 2.48 4.99
N CYS A 7 -0.49 1.89 4.68
CA CYS A 7 0.34 2.24 3.53
C CYS A 7 0.83 0.98 2.84
N PHE A 8 0.91 1.00 1.51
CA PHE A 8 1.64 -0.02 0.78
C PHE A 8 3.15 0.17 0.97
N PHE A 9 3.85 -0.91 1.24
CA PHE A 9 5.30 -0.96 1.20
C PHE A 9 5.74 -1.33 -0.21
N TYR A 10 6.46 -0.41 -0.87
CA TYR A 10 6.80 -0.51 -2.28
C TYR A 10 8.31 -0.53 -2.49
N HIS A 11 8.79 -1.55 -3.22
CA HIS A 11 10.16 -1.58 -3.71
C HIS A 11 10.28 -0.69 -4.95
N SER A 12 11.17 0.31 -4.90
CA SER A 12 11.39 1.28 -5.99
C SER A 12 12.61 0.96 -6.87
N GLY A 13 13.33 -0.13 -6.58
CA GLY A 13 14.56 -0.52 -7.26
C GLY A 13 14.39 -0.69 -8.77
N ALA A 14 15.44 -0.40 -9.54
CA ALA A 14 15.39 -0.42 -11.01
C ALA A 14 14.92 -1.77 -11.61
N THR A 15 15.17 -2.87 -10.91
CA THR A 15 14.87 -4.24 -11.35
C THR A 15 13.68 -4.86 -10.63
N ALA A 16 13.08 -4.17 -9.64
CA ALA A 16 12.11 -4.75 -8.72
C ALA A 16 11.11 -3.69 -8.25
N ARG A 17 10.20 -3.30 -9.15
CA ARG A 17 9.18 -2.28 -8.91
C ARG A 17 7.85 -2.91 -8.58
N ARG A 18 7.54 -3.04 -7.28
CA ARG A 18 6.38 -3.79 -6.82
C ARG A 18 5.95 -3.47 -5.40
N VAL A 19 4.67 -3.64 -5.14
CA VAL A 19 4.10 -3.65 -3.79
C VAL A 19 4.39 -5.01 -3.15
N VAL A 20 4.99 -5.00 -1.96
CA VAL A 20 5.42 -6.23 -1.27
C VAL A 20 4.71 -6.48 0.06
N GLY A 21 4.10 -5.45 0.64
CA GLY A 21 3.39 -5.60 1.90
C GLY A 21 2.62 -4.35 2.29
N VAL A 22 2.07 -4.40 3.49
CA VAL A 22 1.33 -3.32 4.12
C VAL A 22 2.01 -2.94 5.43
N VAL A 23 2.11 -1.65 5.68
CA VAL A 23 2.56 -1.07 6.96
C VAL A 23 1.48 -0.17 7.53
N SER A 24 1.52 0.05 8.84
CA SER A 24 0.67 1.02 9.53
C SER A 24 1.51 2.08 10.20
N VAL A 25 1.07 3.33 10.15
CA VAL A 25 1.72 4.44 10.85
C VAL A 25 1.52 4.27 12.35
N VAL A 26 2.60 4.21 13.11
CA VAL A 26 2.57 4.05 14.59
C VAL A 26 2.90 5.33 15.33
N LYS A 27 3.48 6.31 14.64
CA LYS A 27 3.81 7.62 15.19
C LYS A 27 3.41 8.72 14.22
N LYS A 28 2.84 9.80 14.76
CA LYS A 28 2.56 11.00 13.96
C LYS A 28 3.86 11.56 13.39
N TRP A 29 3.73 12.31 12.30
CA TRP A 29 4.88 12.94 11.67
C TRP A 29 5.67 13.81 12.65
N TYR A 30 6.99 13.78 12.51
CA TYR A 30 7.91 14.59 13.31
C TYR A 30 9.09 15.04 12.43
N ALA A 31 9.84 16.02 12.91
CA ALA A 31 11.07 16.50 12.30
C ALA A 31 12.25 16.15 13.22
N GLU A 32 13.40 15.78 12.64
CA GLU A 32 14.61 15.53 13.43
C GLU A 32 15.26 16.82 13.94
N ASP A 33 15.06 17.93 13.23
CA ASP A 33 15.57 19.25 13.63
C ASP A 33 14.45 20.29 13.66
N SER A 34 14.67 21.38 14.39
CA SER A 34 13.69 22.48 14.55
C SER A 34 13.55 23.35 13.30
N ASP A 35 14.32 23.05 12.24
CA ASP A 35 14.27 23.74 10.96
C ASP A 35 12.96 23.38 10.22
N LEU A 36 12.26 24.41 9.73
CA LEU A 36 11.04 24.27 8.94
C LEU A 36 11.28 23.60 7.57
N ASN A 37 12.53 23.48 7.13
CA ASN A 37 12.93 22.75 5.92
C ASN A 37 13.36 21.30 6.17
N SER A 38 13.28 20.82 7.42
CA SER A 38 13.63 19.44 7.75
C SER A 38 12.66 18.45 7.10
N GLU A 39 13.18 17.25 6.79
CA GLU A 39 12.37 16.18 6.24
C GLU A 39 11.33 15.71 7.28
N ALA A 40 10.09 15.52 6.84
CA ALA A 40 9.04 14.96 7.68
C ALA A 40 9.21 13.44 7.77
N LEU A 41 9.39 12.95 8.99
CA LEU A 41 9.60 11.53 9.32
C LEU A 41 8.33 10.93 9.91
N VAL A 42 8.10 9.65 9.66
CA VAL A 42 7.03 8.85 10.27
C VAL A 42 7.57 7.49 10.66
N ASP A 43 7.11 6.96 11.78
CA ASP A 43 7.39 5.58 12.16
C ASP A 43 6.25 4.70 11.68
N VAL A 44 6.60 3.57 11.06
CA VAL A 44 5.66 2.57 10.59
C VAL A 44 6.02 1.20 11.15
N LYS A 45 5.02 0.33 11.32
CA LYS A 45 5.21 -1.08 11.61
C LYS A 45 4.67 -1.93 10.47
N ALA A 46 5.30 -3.08 10.23
CA ALA A 46 4.73 -4.10 9.35
C ALA A 46 3.35 -4.53 9.86
N VAL A 47 2.41 -4.69 8.93
CA VAL A 47 1.08 -5.23 9.17
C VAL A 47 0.94 -6.60 8.53
N GLY A 48 1.50 -6.78 7.33
CA GLY A 48 1.50 -8.05 6.62
C GLY A 48 2.22 -7.98 5.29
N GLU A 49 2.54 -9.14 4.74
CA GLU A 49 3.14 -9.28 3.42
C GLU A 49 2.06 -9.54 2.37
N MET A 50 2.21 -8.99 1.16
CA MET A 50 1.31 -9.31 0.06
C MET A 50 1.43 -10.81 -0.28
N ARG A 51 0.30 -11.52 -0.40
CA ARG A 51 0.32 -12.96 -0.72
C ARG A 51 1.04 -13.24 -2.03
N ARG A 52 0.83 -12.36 -3.01
CA ARG A 52 1.67 -12.25 -4.19
C ARG A 52 2.02 -10.79 -4.43
N GLN A 53 3.28 -10.53 -4.75
CA GLN A 53 3.78 -9.17 -4.93
C GLN A 53 3.17 -8.55 -6.19
N VAL A 54 2.68 -7.32 -6.10
CA VAL A 54 1.99 -6.65 -7.20
C VAL A 54 2.99 -5.82 -7.99
N ASP A 55 3.37 -6.27 -9.18
CA ASP A 55 4.34 -5.57 -10.02
C ASP A 55 3.75 -4.29 -10.63
N LEU A 56 4.59 -3.26 -10.81
CA LEU A 56 4.21 -2.02 -11.50
C LEU A 56 3.71 -2.27 -12.92
N LYS A 57 4.20 -3.33 -13.57
CA LYS A 57 3.72 -3.74 -14.89
C LYS A 57 2.25 -4.16 -14.84
N ASP A 58 1.89 -4.99 -13.87
CA ASP A 58 0.54 -5.52 -13.71
C ASP A 58 -0.42 -4.38 -13.33
N MET A 59 -0.02 -3.51 -12.40
CA MET A 59 -0.79 -2.31 -12.06
C MET A 59 -1.07 -1.40 -13.27
N LYS A 60 -0.13 -1.31 -14.23
CA LYS A 60 -0.30 -0.49 -15.44
C LYS A 60 -1.17 -1.14 -16.51
N GLN A 61 -1.29 -2.47 -16.50
CA GLN A 61 -2.15 -3.21 -17.42
C GLN A 61 -3.61 -3.21 -16.95
N ASP A 62 -3.82 -2.99 -15.65
CA ASP A 62 -5.15 -2.87 -15.07
C ASP A 62 -5.86 -1.58 -15.51
N GLY A 63 -7.06 -1.75 -16.08
CA GLY A 63 -7.87 -0.65 -16.60
C GLY A 63 -8.50 0.24 -15.52
N GLU A 64 -8.71 -0.28 -14.32
CA GLU A 64 -9.31 0.42 -13.18
C GLU A 64 -8.29 1.28 -12.44
N LEU A 65 -7.00 0.94 -12.57
CA LEU A 65 -5.89 1.76 -12.06
C LEU A 65 -5.47 2.87 -13.04
N LYS A 66 -6.19 3.07 -14.14
CA LYS A 66 -5.90 4.15 -15.10
C LYS A 66 -5.90 5.50 -14.41
N GLY A 67 -4.79 6.21 -14.57
CA GLY A 67 -4.62 7.55 -14.00
C GLY A 67 -4.11 7.57 -12.56
N PHE A 68 -3.77 6.41 -11.98
CA PHE A 68 -3.10 6.36 -10.69
C PHE A 68 -1.81 7.20 -10.72
N ILE A 69 -1.70 8.13 -9.76
CA ILE A 69 -0.69 9.20 -9.75
C ILE A 69 0.74 8.67 -9.79
N MET A 70 0.97 7.49 -9.19
CA MET A 70 2.25 6.80 -9.18
C MET A 70 2.84 6.57 -10.58
N PHE A 71 1.99 6.38 -11.60
CA PHE A 71 2.48 6.11 -12.96
C PHE A 71 3.10 7.33 -13.64
N ARG A 72 2.77 8.54 -13.16
CA ARG A 72 3.21 9.81 -13.72
C ARG A 72 4.32 10.46 -12.89
N GLN A 73 4.43 10.15 -11.61
CA GLN A 73 5.38 10.77 -10.69
C GLN A 73 6.45 9.77 -10.21
N GLN A 74 7.51 9.61 -11.01
CA GLN A 74 8.57 8.62 -10.77
C GLN A 74 9.48 8.91 -9.56
N ARG A 75 9.51 10.17 -9.08
CA ARG A 75 10.41 10.62 -8.00
C ARG A 75 9.70 10.87 -6.68
N LEU A 76 8.43 10.52 -6.57
CA LEU A 76 7.67 10.73 -5.33
C LEU A 76 7.71 9.47 -4.47
N SER A 77 8.38 9.56 -3.31
CA SER A 77 8.56 8.42 -2.40
C SER A 77 7.31 8.09 -1.57
N VAL A 78 6.44 9.08 -1.34
CA VAL A 78 5.20 8.93 -0.58
C VAL A 78 4.07 9.62 -1.32
N LEU A 79 2.99 8.89 -1.60
CA LEU A 79 1.83 9.41 -2.30
C LEU A 79 0.53 8.95 -1.64
N PRO A 80 -0.55 9.75 -1.72
CA PRO A 80 -1.87 9.29 -1.32
C PRO A 80 -2.36 8.20 -2.28
N VAL A 81 -2.96 7.16 -1.72
CA VAL A 81 -3.65 6.09 -2.47
C VAL A 81 -5.14 6.24 -2.19
N ALA A 82 -5.94 6.36 -3.25
CA ALA A 82 -7.39 6.38 -3.11
C ALA A 82 -7.89 4.99 -2.70
N GLU A 83 -8.97 4.92 -1.91
CA GLU A 83 -9.55 3.67 -1.42
C GLU A 83 -9.83 2.66 -2.54
N LYS A 84 -10.42 3.10 -3.66
CA LYS A 84 -10.64 2.24 -4.84
C LYS A 84 -9.36 1.65 -5.43
N VAL A 85 -8.27 2.42 -5.41
CA VAL A 85 -6.96 1.93 -5.88
C VAL A 85 -6.38 0.94 -4.89
N TRP A 86 -6.57 1.17 -3.59
CA TRP A 86 -6.16 0.26 -2.53
C TRP A 86 -6.83 -1.10 -2.68
N GLU A 87 -8.17 -1.11 -2.71
CA GLU A 87 -8.99 -2.31 -2.90
C GLU A 87 -8.54 -3.08 -4.14
N ARG A 88 -8.40 -2.37 -5.27
CA ARG A 88 -7.99 -2.99 -6.53
C ARG A 88 -6.60 -3.62 -6.49
N ILE A 89 -5.63 -2.96 -5.85
CA ILE A 89 -4.28 -3.52 -5.68
C ILE A 89 -4.32 -4.77 -4.79
N CYS A 90 -5.15 -4.79 -3.74
CA CYS A 90 -5.36 -5.98 -2.94
C CYS A 90 -6.00 -7.11 -3.77
N GLU A 91 -6.99 -6.82 -4.61
CA GLU A 91 -7.66 -7.83 -5.45
C GLU A 91 -6.73 -8.49 -6.49
N LEU A 92 -5.82 -7.72 -7.10
CA LEU A 92 -4.92 -8.22 -8.16
C LEU A 92 -4.15 -9.48 -7.73
N GLU A 93 -3.80 -9.59 -6.46
CA GLU A 93 -2.88 -10.61 -5.95
C GLU A 93 -3.36 -11.29 -4.65
N ASN A 94 -4.68 -11.34 -4.46
CA ASN A 94 -5.33 -12.03 -3.34
C ASN A 94 -4.99 -11.45 -1.94
N GLY A 95 -4.77 -10.14 -1.87
CA GLY A 95 -4.58 -9.39 -0.64
C GLY A 95 -3.21 -9.60 0.02
N PHE A 96 -3.16 -9.34 1.32
CA PHE A 96 -1.99 -9.55 2.18
C PHE A 96 -2.34 -10.47 3.34
N GLU A 97 -1.31 -11.09 3.94
CA GLU A 97 -1.42 -11.93 5.12
C GLU A 97 -0.56 -11.32 6.24
N GLY A 98 -1.15 -11.17 7.43
CA GLY A 98 -0.47 -10.65 8.60
C GLY A 98 -1.42 -10.17 9.69
N ASP A 99 -0.83 -9.66 10.75
CA ASP A 99 -1.37 -9.45 12.10
C ASP A 99 -2.54 -8.45 12.19
N GLY A 100 -3.01 -7.87 11.07
CA GLY A 100 -3.87 -6.69 11.10
C GLY A 100 -5.11 -6.67 10.22
N PHE A 101 -5.26 -7.51 9.19
CA PHE A 101 -6.51 -7.63 8.43
C PHE A 101 -6.38 -8.77 7.39
N ASP A 102 -6.91 -9.95 7.69
CA ASP A 102 -7.10 -11.00 6.68
C ASP A 102 -8.25 -10.58 5.75
N ILE A 103 -7.96 -9.87 4.67
CA ILE A 103 -8.91 -9.77 3.54
C ILE A 103 -8.82 -11.09 2.78
N GLY A 104 -9.40 -12.14 3.36
CA GLY A 104 -9.29 -13.50 2.89
C GLY A 104 -10.44 -14.34 3.44
N LYS A 105 -11.62 -14.18 2.82
CA LYS A 105 -12.91 -14.84 3.10
C LYS A 105 -13.78 -14.16 4.16
N ASP A 106 -14.57 -13.18 3.72
CA ASP A 106 -15.93 -13.04 4.27
C ASP A 106 -16.93 -13.62 3.25
N GLY A 107 -17.41 -14.82 3.59
CA GLY A 107 -18.73 -15.39 3.28
C GLY A 107 -19.36 -15.14 1.90
N GLY A 108 -18.92 -15.88 0.89
CA GLY A 108 -19.80 -16.24 -0.23
C GLY A 108 -20.63 -17.47 0.15
N ASP A 109 -21.95 -17.28 0.23
CA ASP A 109 -23.04 -18.23 0.01
C ASP A 109 -22.84 -19.70 0.43
N ASP A 110 -23.54 -20.10 1.50
CA ASP A 110 -24.12 -21.45 1.55
C ASP A 110 -25.64 -21.34 1.73
N ALA A 111 -26.33 -21.49 0.60
CA ALA A 111 -27.74 -21.77 0.53
C ALA A 111 -27.92 -23.30 0.55
N GLY A 112 -28.64 -23.79 1.55
CA GLY A 112 -29.32 -25.09 1.54
C GLY A 112 -28.60 -26.20 2.30
N VAL A 113 -29.19 -26.68 3.39
CA VAL A 113 -30.22 -27.74 3.44
C VAL A 113 -31.07 -27.53 4.70
#